data_AF-A0A034W553-F1
#
_entry.id   AF-A0A034W553-F1
#
_cell.length_a   1.000
_cell.length_b   1.000
_cell.length_c   1.000
_cell.angle_alpha   90.00
_cell.angle_beta   90.00
_cell.angle_gamma   90.00
#
_symmetry.space_group_name_H-M   'P 1'
#
loop_
_entity.id
_entity.type
_entity.pdbx_description
1 polymer ?
#
loop_
_entity_poly.entity_id
_entity_poly.type
_entity_poly.pdbx_seq_one_letter_code
_entity_poly.pdbx_strand_id
1 'polypeptide(L)'
;MCWAGRDPADVAREMSNKLQEEKDELLVRIVDVLGTKLPVEIYKETQLIEFNGGMMIMNGKRRRTPGGVFLYLLKNHKSLTLEEHKSIFSEDRQRTNKWRKEMESLSRDRKVEELKKRLSEQEKDLPALSTRKEHFLLGSDLETQPGNISNPPPSPVGNEQSPDYKAHAINHVPSDADNDASQDKPSTSASALAALTSPSKDLVSYEDDFLDVNCGEMDLF
;
A
#
# COMPACT_ATOMS: atom_id res chain seq x y z
N MET A 1 2.11 -43.05 0.45
CA MET A 1 2.83 -42.61 -0.77
C MET A 1 4.33 -42.71 -0.56
N CYS A 2 5.06 -43.33 -1.47
CA CYS A 2 6.53 -43.36 -1.46
C CYS A 2 7.04 -42.38 -2.53
N TRP A 3 7.69 -41.31 -2.10
CA TRP A 3 8.32 -40.32 -2.99
C TRP A 3 9.84 -40.51 -3.10
N ALA A 4 10.35 -41.62 -2.56
CA ALA A 4 11.76 -41.97 -2.61
C ALA A 4 12.18 -42.35 -4.04
N GLY A 5 13.31 -41.80 -4.50
CA GLY A 5 13.92 -42.16 -5.79
C GLY A 5 13.26 -41.55 -7.03
N ARG A 6 12.34 -40.60 -6.87
CA ARG A 6 11.73 -39.87 -7.98
C ARG A 6 12.42 -38.53 -8.21
N ASP A 7 12.22 -37.99 -9.41
CA ASP A 7 12.72 -36.68 -9.79
C ASP A 7 12.16 -35.58 -8.87
N PRO A 8 13.00 -34.66 -8.35
CA PRO A 8 12.57 -33.61 -7.45
C PRO A 8 11.48 -32.71 -8.03
N ALA A 9 11.50 -32.42 -9.34
CA ALA A 9 10.50 -31.55 -9.95
C ALA A 9 9.13 -32.25 -10.05
N ASP A 10 9.10 -33.55 -10.32
CA ASP A 10 7.87 -34.34 -10.33
C ASP A 10 7.28 -34.47 -8.92
N VAL A 11 8.13 -34.65 -7.90
CA VAL A 11 7.71 -34.66 -6.50
C VAL A 11 7.09 -33.31 -6.11
N ALA A 12 7.75 -32.20 -6.48
CA ALA A 12 7.24 -30.86 -6.22
C ALA A 12 5.89 -30.59 -6.91
N ARG A 13 5.72 -31.03 -8.16
CA ARG A 13 4.46 -30.87 -8.90
C ARG A 13 3.33 -31.71 -8.30
N GLU A 14 3.61 -32.97 -7.92
CA GLU A 14 2.63 -33.81 -7.21
C GLU A 14 2.24 -33.20 -5.87
N MET A 15 3.20 -32.67 -5.12
CA MET A 15 2.96 -31.97 -3.86
C MET A 15 2.07 -30.74 -4.06
N SER A 16 2.35 -29.92 -5.07
CA SER A 16 1.62 -28.67 -5.34
C SER A 16 0.14 -28.95 -5.62
N ASN A 17 -0.11 -29.93 -6.48
CA ASN A 17 -1.46 -30.42 -6.78
C ASN A 17 -2.21 -30.88 -5.53
N LYS A 18 -1.53 -31.59 -4.61
CA LYS A 18 -2.16 -32.09 -3.38
C LYS A 18 -2.36 -31.01 -2.32
N LEU A 19 -1.50 -30.01 -2.27
CA LEU A 19 -1.63 -28.87 -1.36
C LEU A 19 -2.60 -27.80 -1.87
N GLN A 20 -3.10 -27.96 -3.10
CA GLN A 20 -3.92 -26.97 -3.82
C GLN A 20 -3.20 -25.62 -3.89
N GLU A 21 -1.91 -25.66 -4.19
CA GLU A 21 -1.09 -24.48 -4.37
C GLU A 21 -1.12 -24.06 -5.85
N GLU A 22 -1.39 -22.78 -6.12
CA GLU A 22 -1.43 -22.22 -7.48
C GLU A 22 -0.02 -22.04 -8.07
N LYS A 23 1.00 -22.02 -7.21
CA LYS A 23 2.39 -21.70 -7.57
C LYS A 23 3.29 -22.92 -7.52
N ASP A 24 3.19 -23.79 -8.52
CA ASP A 24 4.04 -24.98 -8.65
C ASP A 24 5.53 -24.63 -8.65
N GLU A 25 5.91 -23.49 -9.27
CA GLU A 25 7.28 -22.97 -9.30
C GLU A 25 7.88 -22.71 -7.91
N LEU A 26 7.04 -22.32 -6.93
CA LEU A 26 7.50 -22.14 -5.56
C LEU A 26 7.85 -23.48 -4.92
N LEU A 27 7.04 -24.51 -5.14
CA LEU A 27 7.30 -25.82 -4.58
C LEU A 27 8.52 -26.50 -5.21
N VAL A 28 8.75 -26.30 -6.50
CA VAL A 28 9.97 -26.77 -7.18
C VAL A 28 11.19 -26.16 -6.51
N ARG A 29 11.21 -24.83 -6.31
CA ARG A 29 12.31 -24.14 -5.62
C ARG A 29 12.50 -24.61 -4.17
N ILE A 30 11.43 -24.90 -3.44
CA ILE A 30 11.51 -25.45 -2.08
C ILE A 30 12.22 -26.81 -2.10
N VAL A 31 11.85 -27.70 -3.02
CA VAL A 31 12.46 -29.03 -3.15
C VAL A 31 13.90 -28.94 -3.66
N ASP A 32 14.22 -27.98 -4.53
CA ASP A 32 15.58 -27.77 -5.03
C ASP A 32 16.54 -27.25 -3.95
N VAL A 33 16.08 -26.31 -3.12
CA VAL A 33 16.90 -25.70 -2.05
C VAL A 33 17.05 -26.64 -0.85
N LEU A 34 15.98 -27.32 -0.43
CA LEU A 34 15.96 -28.11 0.80
C LEU A 34 16.14 -29.61 0.56
N GLY A 35 16.14 -30.04 -0.70
CA GLY A 35 16.04 -31.44 -1.09
C GLY A 35 14.63 -32.01 -0.89
N THR A 36 14.43 -33.25 -1.31
CA THR A 36 13.11 -33.92 -1.26
C THR A 36 12.70 -34.39 0.14
N LYS A 37 13.64 -34.60 1.08
CA LYS A 37 13.32 -35.21 2.37
C LYS A 37 12.51 -34.29 3.27
N LEU A 38 12.98 -33.06 3.47
CA LEU A 38 12.37 -32.11 4.40
C LEU A 38 10.96 -31.66 3.97
N PRO A 39 10.71 -31.28 2.70
CA PRO A 39 9.36 -30.96 2.24
C PRO A 39 8.39 -32.13 2.38
N VAL A 40 8.86 -33.37 2.25
CA VAL A 40 8.03 -34.57 2.45
C VAL A 40 7.64 -34.78 3.90
N GLU A 41 8.56 -34.53 4.82
CA GLU A 41 8.28 -34.61 6.26
C GLU A 41 7.25 -33.56 6.66
N ILE A 42 7.43 -32.31 6.22
CA ILE A 42 6.48 -31.21 6.47
C ILE A 42 5.13 -31.50 5.81
N TYR A 43 5.11 -32.12 4.63
CA TYR A 43 3.86 -32.53 3.98
C TYR A 43 3.10 -33.60 4.76
N LYS A 44 3.80 -34.54 5.41
CA LYS A 44 3.17 -35.53 6.31
C LYS A 44 2.62 -34.86 7.57
N GLU A 45 3.37 -33.92 8.15
CA GLU A 45 2.91 -33.14 9.29
C GLU A 45 1.66 -32.30 8.94
N THR A 46 1.67 -31.68 7.75
CA THR A 46 0.53 -30.93 7.21
C THR A 46 -0.73 -31.81 7.13
N GLN A 47 -0.60 -33.03 6.59
CA GLN A 47 -1.73 -33.97 6.53
C GLN A 47 -2.26 -34.35 7.91
N LEU A 48 -1.38 -34.52 8.89
CA LEU A 48 -1.79 -34.82 10.27
C LEU A 48 -2.55 -33.64 10.88
N ILE A 49 -2.08 -32.41 10.68
CA ILE A 49 -2.76 -31.20 11.17
C ILE A 49 -4.13 -31.05 10.50
N GLU A 50 -4.21 -31.20 9.17
CA GLU A 50 -5.48 -31.13 8.44
C GLU A 50 -6.46 -32.22 8.90
N PHE A 51 -5.99 -33.45 9.13
CA PHE A 51 -6.80 -34.54 9.66
C PHE A 51 -7.35 -34.23 11.07
N ASN A 52 -6.55 -33.56 11.90
CA ASN A 52 -6.94 -33.15 13.26
C ASN A 52 -7.81 -31.88 13.30
N GLY A 53 -8.34 -31.41 12.15
CA GLY A 53 -9.21 -30.24 12.07
C GLY A 53 -8.55 -28.98 11.52
N GLY A 54 -7.29 -29.05 11.08
CA GLY A 54 -6.54 -27.96 10.48
C GLY A 54 -6.02 -26.92 11.48
N MET A 55 -5.53 -25.81 10.94
CA MET A 55 -4.92 -24.73 11.72
C MET A 55 -5.58 -23.39 11.43
N MET A 56 -5.86 -22.58 12.44
CA MET A 56 -6.38 -21.22 12.26
C MET A 56 -5.28 -20.24 11.83
N ILE A 57 -5.65 -19.17 11.11
CA ILE A 57 -4.73 -18.03 10.95
C ILE A 57 -4.56 -17.29 12.28
N MET A 58 -3.47 -16.53 12.44
CA MET A 58 -3.12 -15.90 13.74
C MET A 58 -4.23 -14.99 14.30
N ASN A 59 -5.04 -14.38 13.44
CA ASN A 59 -6.15 -13.52 13.86
C ASN A 59 -7.44 -14.31 14.19
N GLY A 60 -7.44 -15.64 14.09
CA GLY A 60 -8.57 -16.52 14.41
C GLY A 60 -9.78 -16.44 13.45
N LYS A 61 -9.73 -15.63 12.38
CA LYS A 61 -10.93 -15.39 11.55
C LYS A 61 -11.30 -16.53 10.61
N ARG A 62 -10.34 -17.37 10.22
CA ARG A 62 -10.56 -18.48 9.28
C ARG A 62 -9.54 -19.60 9.49
N ARG A 63 -9.89 -20.79 9.00
CA ARG A 63 -8.95 -21.90 8.86
C ARG A 63 -7.96 -21.61 7.73
N ARG A 64 -6.72 -22.06 7.89
CA ARG A 64 -5.72 -22.10 6.82
C ARG A 64 -6.11 -23.18 5.81
N THR A 65 -5.70 -22.97 4.56
CA THR A 65 -5.74 -24.02 3.54
C THR A 65 -4.59 -25.00 3.78
N PRO A 66 -4.65 -26.24 3.27
CA PRO A 66 -3.57 -27.22 3.42
C PRO A 66 -2.20 -26.65 2.99
N GLY A 67 -2.14 -25.98 1.84
CA GLY A 67 -0.95 -25.26 1.40
C GLY A 67 -0.52 -24.12 2.33
N GLY A 68 -1.47 -23.35 2.85
CA GLY A 68 -1.21 -22.32 3.87
C GLY A 68 -0.73 -22.85 5.22
N VAL A 69 -1.03 -24.11 5.56
CA VAL A 69 -0.46 -24.84 6.72
C VAL A 69 0.95 -25.31 6.39
N PHE A 70 1.16 -25.92 5.22
CA PHE A 70 2.48 -26.35 4.76
C PHE A 70 3.50 -25.21 4.78
N LEU A 71 3.15 -24.07 4.18
CA LEU A 71 4.02 -22.88 4.16
C LEU A 71 4.23 -22.29 5.56
N TYR A 72 3.26 -22.44 6.47
CA TYR A 72 3.42 -22.02 7.85
C TYR A 72 4.40 -22.93 8.60
N LEU A 73 4.26 -24.25 8.48
CA LEU A 73 5.17 -25.21 9.09
C LEU A 73 6.59 -25.03 8.56
N LEU A 74 6.73 -24.92 7.23
CA LEU A 74 8.00 -24.62 6.59
C LEU A 74 8.63 -23.37 7.19
N LYS A 75 7.86 -22.28 7.33
CA LYS A 75 8.40 -21.03 7.86
C LYS A 75 8.84 -21.06 9.32
N ASN A 76 8.27 -21.97 10.12
CA ASN A 76 8.58 -22.11 11.55
C ASN A 76 9.51 -23.30 11.82
N HIS A 77 9.95 -24.00 10.79
CA HIS A 77 10.75 -25.20 10.95
C HIS A 77 12.16 -24.83 11.42
N LYS A 78 12.58 -25.39 12.57
CA LYS A 78 13.83 -25.03 13.25
C LYS A 78 15.10 -25.33 12.44
N SER A 79 15.00 -26.22 11.45
CA SER A 79 16.16 -26.59 10.63
C SER A 79 16.45 -25.62 9.49
N LEU A 80 15.57 -24.64 9.23
CA LEU A 80 15.76 -23.71 8.12
C LEU A 80 16.58 -22.50 8.54
N THR A 81 17.62 -22.24 7.77
CA THR A 81 18.45 -21.04 7.90
C THR A 81 17.76 -19.84 7.22
N LEU A 82 18.10 -18.64 7.68
CA LEU A 82 17.59 -17.40 7.07
C LEU A 82 17.95 -17.29 5.58
N GLU A 83 19.10 -17.84 5.20
CA GLU A 83 19.59 -17.87 3.81
C GLU A 83 18.72 -18.74 2.91
N GLU A 84 18.35 -19.95 3.36
CA GLU A 84 17.44 -20.85 2.63
C GLU A 84 16.05 -20.21 2.48
N HIS A 85 15.54 -19.59 3.54
CA HIS A 85 14.30 -18.81 3.47
C HIS A 85 14.38 -17.70 2.43
N LYS A 86 15.47 -16.94 2.42
CA LYS A 86 15.66 -15.85 1.46
C LYS A 86 15.79 -16.40 0.05
N SER A 87 16.50 -17.50 -0.15
CA SER A 87 16.65 -18.18 -1.44
C SER A 87 15.27 -18.58 -2.01
N ILE A 88 14.44 -19.22 -1.20
CA ILE A 88 13.10 -19.69 -1.61
C ILE A 88 12.13 -18.53 -1.89
N PHE A 89 12.06 -17.52 -1.01
CA PHE A 89 11.00 -16.50 -1.06
C PHE A 89 11.40 -15.17 -1.71
N SER A 90 12.68 -14.92 -1.98
CA SER A 90 13.13 -13.64 -2.55
C SER A 90 12.57 -13.38 -3.95
N GLU A 91 12.58 -14.38 -4.82
CA GLU A 91 12.12 -14.25 -6.20
C GLU A 91 10.61 -14.02 -6.28
N ASP A 92 9.81 -14.72 -5.45
CA ASP A 92 8.37 -14.47 -5.33
C ASP A 92 8.06 -13.05 -4.87
N ARG A 93 8.84 -12.55 -3.89
CA ARG A 93 8.72 -11.18 -3.40
C ARG A 93 9.06 -10.17 -4.49
N GLN A 94 10.11 -10.40 -5.26
CA GLN A 94 10.48 -9.55 -6.38
C GLN A 94 9.41 -9.54 -7.48
N ARG A 95 8.89 -10.71 -7.86
CA ARG A 95 7.83 -10.84 -8.87
C ARG A 95 6.57 -10.09 -8.46
N THR A 96 6.14 -10.27 -7.21
CA THR A 96 4.96 -9.58 -6.65
C THR A 96 5.16 -8.06 -6.62
N ASN A 97 6.35 -7.59 -6.23
CA ASN A 97 6.66 -6.16 -6.21
C ASN A 97 6.72 -5.54 -7.62
N LYS A 98 7.30 -6.26 -8.60
CA LYS A 98 7.33 -5.82 -10.00
C LYS A 98 5.91 -5.69 -10.56
N TRP A 99 5.09 -6.72 -10.38
CA TRP A 99 3.68 -6.71 -10.78
C TRP A 99 2.89 -5.55 -10.16
N ARG A 100 3.07 -5.31 -8.85
CA ARG A 100 2.44 -4.18 -8.17
C ARG A 100 2.81 -2.85 -8.81
N LYS A 101 4.11 -2.60 -9.03
CA LYS A 101 4.60 -1.37 -9.66
C LYS A 101 4.07 -1.20 -11.08
N GLU A 102 3.98 -2.27 -11.84
CA GLU A 102 3.46 -2.27 -13.21
C GLU A 102 1.94 -1.98 -13.26
N MET A 103 1.16 -2.63 -12.40
CA MET A 103 -0.27 -2.33 -12.25
C MET A 103 -0.51 -0.89 -11.83
N GLU A 104 0.33 -0.37 -10.93
CA GLU A 104 0.27 1.02 -10.50
C GLU A 104 0.63 1.99 -11.64
N SER A 105 1.63 1.67 -12.48
CA SER A 105 1.92 2.47 -13.67
C SER A 105 0.78 2.48 -14.67
N LEU A 106 0.18 1.33 -14.94
CA LEU A 106 -0.96 1.25 -15.86
C LEU A 106 -2.17 2.03 -15.34
N SER A 107 -2.41 1.99 -14.03
CA SER A 107 -3.45 2.80 -13.39
C SER A 107 -3.17 4.30 -13.53
N ARG A 108 -1.92 4.74 -13.30
CA ARG A 108 -1.51 6.13 -13.49
C ARG A 108 -1.68 6.59 -14.93
N ASP A 109 -1.24 5.79 -15.89
CA ASP A 109 -1.36 6.11 -17.32
C ASP A 109 -2.82 6.23 -17.74
N ARG A 110 -3.68 5.34 -17.23
CA ARG A 110 -5.14 5.42 -17.45
C ARG A 110 -5.74 6.71 -16.87
N LYS A 111 -5.35 7.12 -15.67
CA LYS A 111 -5.79 8.38 -15.06
C LYS A 111 -5.32 9.60 -15.89
N VAL A 112 -4.09 9.57 -16.40
CA VAL A 112 -3.54 10.64 -17.25
C VAL A 112 -4.29 10.73 -18.58
N GLU A 113 -4.58 9.60 -19.24
CA GLU A 113 -5.34 9.60 -20.49
C GLU A 113 -6.78 10.08 -20.30
N GLU A 114 -7.44 9.69 -19.20
CA GLU A 114 -8.76 10.21 -18.82
C GLU A 114 -8.74 11.74 -18.65
N LEU A 115 -7.72 12.28 -17.96
CA LEU A 115 -7.56 13.73 -17.79
C LEU A 115 -7.28 14.45 -19.12
N LYS A 116 -6.42 13.89 -19.98
CA LYS A 116 -6.15 14.44 -21.32
C LYS A 116 -7.41 14.49 -22.16
N LYS A 117 -8.24 13.44 -22.12
CA LYS A 117 -9.51 13.39 -22.84
C LYS A 117 -10.44 14.50 -22.38
N ARG A 118 -10.61 14.68 -21.06
CA ARG A 118 -11.44 15.75 -20.49
C ARG A 118 -10.94 17.15 -20.87
N LEU A 119 -9.62 17.37 -20.83
CA LEU A 119 -9.02 18.63 -21.27
C LEU A 119 -9.27 18.92 -22.75
N SER A 120 -9.13 17.91 -23.61
CA SER A 120 -9.38 18.05 -25.05
C SER A 120 -10.86 18.32 -25.37
N GLU A 121 -11.79 17.72 -24.63
CA GLU A 121 -13.22 18.01 -24.73
C GLU A 121 -13.50 19.48 -24.33
N GLN A 122 -12.91 19.96 -23.24
CA GLN A 122 -13.06 21.34 -22.79
C GLN A 122 -12.43 22.37 -23.75
N GLU A 123 -11.33 22.03 -24.43
CA GLU A 123 -10.69 22.90 -25.43
C GLU A 123 -11.59 23.14 -26.66
N LYS A 124 -12.41 22.15 -27.04
CA LYS A 124 -13.38 22.30 -28.14
C LYS A 124 -14.51 23.29 -27.80
N ASP A 125 -14.84 23.43 -26.52
CA ASP A 125 -15.88 24.35 -26.05
C ASP A 125 -15.38 25.80 -25.86
N LEU A 126 -14.06 26.05 -25.94
CA LEU A 126 -13.46 27.39 -25.86
C LEU A 126 -12.63 27.75 -27.11
N PRO A 127 -13.25 28.22 -28.20
CA PRO A 127 -12.52 28.73 -29.38
C PRO A 127 -11.66 29.98 -29.10
N ALA A 128 -11.78 30.60 -27.92
CA ALA A 128 -11.10 31.84 -27.56
C ALA A 128 -9.67 31.68 -26.98
N LEU A 129 -9.22 30.46 -26.64
CA LEU A 129 -7.90 30.24 -26.02
C LEU A 129 -6.75 30.03 -27.03
N SER A 130 -7.05 29.63 -28.26
CA SER A 130 -6.07 29.54 -29.35
C SER A 130 -5.43 30.91 -29.63
N THR A 131 -6.21 31.99 -29.52
CA THR A 131 -5.79 33.38 -29.74
C THR A 131 -4.72 33.86 -28.75
N ARG A 132 -4.65 33.29 -27.53
CA ARG A 132 -3.66 33.70 -26.51
C ARG A 132 -2.27 33.09 -26.76
N LYS A 133 -2.22 31.89 -27.35
CA LYS A 133 -0.97 31.21 -27.69
C LYS A 133 -0.28 31.86 -28.90
N GLU A 134 -1.06 32.26 -29.90
CA GLU A 134 -0.59 33.04 -31.05
C GLU A 134 -0.04 34.40 -30.64
N HIS A 135 -0.65 35.05 -29.63
CA HIS A 135 -0.19 36.34 -29.13
C HIS A 135 1.12 36.26 -28.31
N PHE A 136 1.50 35.08 -27.81
CA PHE A 136 2.75 34.85 -27.08
C PHE A 136 3.91 34.45 -28.01
N LEU A 137 3.63 33.83 -29.17
CA LEU A 137 4.63 33.48 -30.17
C LEU A 137 5.01 34.64 -31.12
N LEU A 138 4.12 35.62 -31.32
CA LEU A 138 4.27 36.62 -32.38
C LEU A 138 4.74 38.02 -31.92
N GLY A 139 4.96 38.29 -30.63
CA GLY A 139 5.39 39.65 -30.26
C GLY A 139 5.81 39.88 -28.81
N SER A 140 7.12 40.00 -28.62
CA SER A 140 7.73 40.89 -27.62
C SER A 140 9.19 41.19 -28.01
N ASP A 141 9.39 41.73 -29.22
CA ASP A 141 10.49 42.68 -29.43
C ASP A 141 10.09 43.98 -28.71
N LEU A 142 10.40 44.09 -27.42
CA LEU A 142 10.31 45.34 -26.68
C LEU A 142 11.72 45.77 -26.31
N GLU A 143 12.12 46.90 -26.89
CA GLU A 143 13.42 47.55 -26.79
C GLU A 143 14.02 47.48 -25.38
N THR A 144 15.29 47.08 -25.31
CA THR A 144 16.10 47.16 -24.10
C THR A 144 16.40 48.63 -23.78
N GLN A 145 15.56 49.27 -22.97
CA GLN A 145 15.90 50.51 -22.27
C GLN A 145 16.67 50.15 -20.98
N PRO A 146 17.92 50.60 -20.80
CA PRO A 146 18.69 50.29 -19.59
C PRO A 146 18.32 51.27 -18.49
N GLY A 147 17.46 50.86 -17.55
CA GLY A 147 17.26 51.59 -16.30
C GLY A 147 15.82 51.67 -15.83
N ASN A 148 15.35 50.61 -15.18
CA ASN A 148 14.53 50.67 -13.96
C ASN A 148 14.11 49.25 -13.57
N ILE A 149 15.05 48.48 -13.00
CA ILE A 149 14.67 47.38 -12.12
C ILE A 149 14.17 47.97 -10.79
N SER A 150 12.97 48.55 -10.81
CA SER A 150 12.28 48.91 -9.59
C SER A 150 11.84 47.61 -8.93
N ASN A 151 12.65 47.15 -7.98
CA ASN A 151 12.29 46.13 -7.01
C ASN A 151 10.93 46.55 -6.41
N PRO A 152 9.89 45.69 -6.40
CA PRO A 152 8.63 46.04 -5.75
C PRO A 152 8.90 46.53 -4.32
N PRO A 153 8.15 47.53 -3.82
CA PRO A 153 8.40 48.09 -2.50
C PRO A 153 8.39 46.96 -1.45
N PRO A 154 9.30 46.99 -0.46
CA PRO A 154 9.25 46.02 0.62
C PRO A 154 7.87 46.09 1.29
N SER A 155 7.28 44.92 1.56
CA SER A 155 6.02 44.80 2.29
C SER A 155 6.07 45.65 3.56
N PRO A 156 4.96 46.34 3.92
CA PRO A 156 4.93 47.18 5.10
C PRO A 156 5.30 46.35 6.32
N VAL A 157 6.20 46.86 7.15
CA VAL A 157 6.52 46.32 8.47
C VAL A 157 5.21 46.22 9.24
N GLY A 158 4.71 44.99 9.42
CA GLY A 158 3.59 44.73 10.29
C GLY A 158 3.99 45.09 11.71
N ASN A 159 3.24 45.98 12.35
CA ASN A 159 3.38 46.22 13.78
C ASN A 159 3.28 44.88 14.52
N GLU A 160 4.28 44.58 15.33
CA GLU A 160 4.41 43.40 16.21
C GLU A 160 3.36 43.44 17.34
N GLN A 161 2.07 43.42 16.99
CA GLN A 161 1.02 43.02 17.92
C GLN A 161 0.53 41.65 17.47
N SER A 162 1.37 40.66 17.77
CA SER A 162 0.97 39.27 17.77
C SER A 162 -0.26 39.12 18.68
N PRO A 163 -1.42 38.68 18.18
CA PRO A 163 -2.48 38.27 19.08
C PRO A 163 -1.95 37.06 19.86
N ASP A 164 -2.00 37.17 21.19
CA ASP A 164 -1.62 36.12 22.12
C ASP A 164 -2.53 34.91 21.88
N TYR A 165 -2.10 33.96 21.05
CA TYR A 165 -2.84 32.72 20.87
C TYR A 165 -2.59 31.89 22.13
N LYS A 166 -3.55 31.94 23.03
CA LYS A 166 -3.56 31.10 24.22
C LYS A 166 -3.61 29.63 23.77
N ALA A 167 -2.47 28.95 23.82
CA ALA A 167 -2.40 27.52 23.58
C ALA A 167 -3.33 26.81 24.59
N HIS A 168 -4.41 26.21 24.09
CA HIS A 168 -5.27 25.38 24.93
C HIS A 168 -4.50 24.13 25.33
N ALA A 169 -4.42 23.87 26.64
CA ALA A 169 -3.75 22.70 27.18
C ALA A 169 -4.35 21.43 26.58
N ILE A 170 -3.51 20.61 25.96
CA ILE A 170 -3.86 19.26 25.53
C ILE A 170 -4.08 18.45 26.81
N ASN A 171 -5.30 17.92 27.00
CA ASN A 171 -5.58 16.98 28.08
C ASN A 171 -4.75 15.72 27.84
N HIS A 172 -3.62 15.64 28.54
CA HIS A 172 -2.84 14.42 28.64
C HIS A 172 -3.63 13.46 29.55
N VAL A 173 -4.18 12.39 28.97
CA VAL A 173 -4.79 11.30 29.74
C VAL A 173 -3.65 10.38 30.19
N PRO A 174 -3.32 10.31 31.49
CA PRO A 174 -2.40 9.31 31.99
C PRO A 174 -3.12 7.96 31.93
N SER A 175 -2.49 6.96 31.31
CA SER A 175 -2.94 5.58 31.39
C SER A 175 -2.24 4.93 32.57
N ASP A 176 -2.85 4.97 33.74
CA ASP A 176 -2.53 4.06 34.83
C ASP A 176 -3.82 3.63 35.54
N ALA A 177 -3.80 2.38 35.98
CA ALA A 177 -4.91 1.57 36.47
C ALA A 177 -5.74 2.22 37.58
N ASP A 178 -7.06 2.04 37.54
CA ASP A 178 -7.76 1.14 38.47
C ASP A 178 -9.29 1.21 38.29
N ASN A 179 -9.89 0.05 38.53
CA ASN A 179 -11.29 -0.29 38.50
C ASN A 179 -12.05 0.36 39.67
N ASP A 180 -13.08 1.21 39.44
CA ASP A 180 -14.39 1.21 40.14
C ASP A 180 -15.32 2.38 39.70
N ALA A 181 -16.63 2.09 39.69
CA ALA A 181 -17.83 2.94 39.84
C ALA A 181 -18.00 4.36 39.20
N SER A 182 -18.95 4.40 38.25
CA SER A 182 -20.08 5.37 38.10
C SER A 182 -19.90 6.87 37.74
N GLN A 183 -20.71 7.23 36.72
CA GLN A 183 -21.45 8.49 36.43
C GLN A 183 -20.90 9.57 35.47
N ASP A 184 -21.76 9.85 34.48
CA ASP A 184 -21.97 11.01 33.60
C ASP A 184 -20.90 11.41 32.57
N LYS A 185 -21.12 11.00 31.31
CA LYS A 185 -20.55 11.62 30.10
C LYS A 185 -21.68 12.06 29.14
N PRO A 186 -21.62 13.27 28.56
CA PRO A 186 -22.67 13.76 27.67
C PRO A 186 -22.68 12.99 26.34
N SER A 187 -23.88 12.53 25.96
CA SER A 187 -24.14 11.75 24.75
C SER A 187 -24.08 12.61 23.48
N THR A 188 -23.20 12.26 22.55
CA THR A 188 -23.01 12.90 21.23
C THR A 188 -24.09 12.54 20.21
N SER A 189 -25.14 11.81 20.62
CA SER A 189 -26.18 11.29 19.71
C SER A 189 -27.14 12.37 19.17
N ALA A 190 -27.17 13.58 19.73
CA ALA A 190 -28.05 14.65 19.26
C ALA A 190 -27.55 15.35 17.98
N SER A 191 -26.23 15.45 17.80
CA SER A 191 -25.64 16.17 16.66
C SER A 191 -25.69 15.37 15.35
N ALA A 192 -25.83 14.04 15.43
CA ALA A 192 -25.92 13.16 14.26
C ALA A 192 -27.27 13.30 13.53
N LEU A 193 -28.35 13.62 14.25
CA LEU A 193 -29.68 13.76 13.66
C LEU A 193 -29.84 15.08 12.85
N ALA A 194 -29.15 16.15 13.25
CA ALA A 194 -29.19 17.43 12.54
C ALA A 194 -28.41 17.41 11.21
N ALA A 195 -27.46 16.49 11.03
CA ALA A 195 -26.70 16.36 9.79
C ALA A 195 -27.49 15.67 8.65
N LEU A 196 -28.59 14.98 8.97
CA LEU A 196 -29.41 14.24 7.99
C LEU A 196 -30.41 15.12 7.23
N THR A 197 -30.62 16.37 7.65
CA THR A 197 -31.65 17.28 7.08
C THR A 197 -31.08 18.34 6.12
N SER A 198 -29.81 18.23 5.72
CA SER A 198 -29.17 19.20 4.82
C SER A 198 -28.91 18.58 3.43
N PRO A 199 -29.15 19.31 2.33
CA PRO A 199 -28.89 18.80 0.99
C PRO A 199 -27.38 18.56 0.77
N SER A 200 -27.09 17.41 0.14
CA SER A 200 -25.77 16.86 -0.10
C SER A 200 -24.88 17.83 -0.89
N LYS A 201 -23.85 18.37 -0.24
CA LYS A 201 -22.65 18.80 -0.96
C LYS A 201 -21.84 17.55 -1.24
N ASP A 202 -21.44 17.34 -2.50
CA ASP A 202 -20.54 16.25 -2.87
C ASP A 202 -19.31 16.27 -1.96
N LEU A 203 -19.22 15.27 -1.09
CA LEU A 203 -18.05 15.06 -0.25
C LEU A 203 -16.92 14.62 -1.19
N VAL A 204 -15.93 15.47 -1.38
CA VAL A 204 -14.65 15.07 -1.99
C VAL A 204 -14.01 14.06 -1.04
N SER A 205 -14.12 12.78 -1.39
CA SER A 205 -13.51 11.67 -0.67
C SER A 205 -12.01 11.63 -0.99
N TYR A 206 -11.17 12.07 -0.05
CA TYR A 206 -9.70 12.06 -0.15
C TYR A 206 -9.08 10.67 0.13
N GLU A 207 -9.88 9.61 0.01
CA GLU A 207 -9.46 8.23 0.30
C GLU A 207 -8.53 7.65 -0.77
N ASP A 208 -8.34 8.32 -1.91
CA ASP A 208 -7.47 7.87 -3.01
C ASP A 208 -6.05 8.49 -3.00
N ASP A 209 -5.78 9.44 -2.10
CA ASP A 209 -4.47 10.12 -1.95
C ASP A 209 -3.68 9.56 -0.75
N PHE A 210 -3.59 8.24 -0.63
CA PHE A 210 -2.58 7.63 0.25
C PHE A 210 -1.20 7.87 -0.37
N LEU A 211 -0.52 8.91 0.11
CA LEU A 211 0.92 9.09 -0.13
C LEU A 211 1.64 7.81 0.34
N ASP A 212 2.25 7.08 -0.60
CA ASP A 212 3.14 5.97 -0.29
C ASP A 212 4.40 6.56 0.35
N VAL A 213 4.38 6.73 1.68
CA VAL A 213 5.54 7.09 2.51
C VAL A 213 6.45 5.86 2.63
N ASN A 214 6.73 5.20 1.51
CA ASN A 214 7.89 4.34 1.43
C ASN A 214 9.08 5.28 1.21
N CYS A 215 9.58 5.84 2.31
CA CYS A 215 10.91 6.45 2.40
C CYS A 215 11.94 5.37 2.02
N GLY A 216 12.11 5.16 0.71
CA GLY A 216 13.23 4.44 0.15
C GLY A 216 14.48 5.19 0.56
N GLU A 217 15.29 4.52 1.36
CA GLU A 217 16.73 4.70 1.52
C GLU A 217 17.30 5.78 0.56
N MET A 218 17.60 6.96 1.11
CA MET A 218 18.41 7.96 0.41
C MET A 218 19.77 7.32 0.15
N ASP A 219 20.05 6.99 -1.11
CA ASP A 219 21.41 6.73 -1.58
C ASP A 219 22.24 7.99 -1.30
N LEU A 220 23.04 7.91 -0.25
CA LEU A 220 24.01 8.92 0.12
C LEU A 220 25.20 8.78 -0.85
N PHE A 221 25.29 9.72 -1.80
CA PHE A 221 26.47 9.88 -2.66
C PHE A 221 27.71 10.28 -1.86
#